data_AF-A0A323UG34-F1
#
_entry.id   AF-A0A323UG34-F1
#
_cell.length_a   1.000
_cell.length_b   1.000
_cell.length_c   1.000
_cell.angle_alpha   90.00
_cell.angle_beta   90.00
_cell.angle_gamma   90.00
#
_symmetry.space_group_name_H-M   'P 1'
#
loop_
_entity.id
_entity.type
_entity.pdbx_description
1 polymer ?
#
loop_
_entity_poly.entity_id
_entity_poly.type
_entity_poly.pdbx_seq_one_letter_code
_entity_poly.pdbx_strand_id
1 'polypeptide(L)' 'PIEAWIIDDTSFPKQGKHSVGVHHQYCGQLGKQANCQVTVTLSVANHTASLPVAYRLYLPQDWSKDRARRKKAGVPKEIK' A
#
# COMPACT_ATOMS: atom_id res chain seq x y z
N PRO A 1 15.86 -22.01 7.74
CA PRO A 1 14.54 -22.24 7.10
C PRO A 1 13.69 -20.98 7.23
N ILE A 2 12.51 -20.91 6.60
CA ILE A 2 11.52 -19.86 6.91
C ILE A 2 10.82 -20.26 8.22
N GLU A 3 10.75 -19.35 9.19
CA GLU A 3 10.13 -19.58 10.51
C GLU A 3 8.90 -18.70 10.73
N ALA A 4 8.83 -17.53 10.08
CA ALA A 4 7.69 -16.62 10.19
C ALA A 4 7.28 -16.04 8.83
N TRP A 5 5.98 -15.76 8.71
CA TRP A 5 5.36 -15.01 7.62
C TRP A 5 4.76 -13.75 8.24
N ILE A 6 5.29 -12.59 7.86
CA ILE A 6 4.97 -11.31 8.47
C ILE A 6 4.20 -10.49 7.44
N ILE A 7 3.00 -10.05 7.82
CA ILE A 7 2.20 -9.10 7.06
C ILE A 7 2.29 -7.76 7.76
N ASP A 8 2.74 -6.75 7.03
CA ASP A 8 2.90 -5.39 7.55
C ASP A 8 2.53 -4.37 6.47
N ASP A 9 2.05 -3.20 6.91
CA ASP A 9 1.78 -2.08 6.02
C ASP A 9 2.98 -1.13 5.93
N THR A 10 3.32 -0.72 4.72
CA THR A 10 4.38 0.26 4.47
C THR A 10 3.77 1.48 3.80
N SER A 11 3.86 2.62 4.47
CA SER A 11 3.31 3.88 4.01
C SER A 11 4.36 4.77 3.35
N PHE A 12 4.02 5.35 2.20
CA PHE A 12 4.86 6.28 1.43
C PHE A 12 4.22 7.67 1.42
N PRO A 13 4.81 8.69 2.05
CA PRO A 13 4.32 10.06 2.01
C PRO A 13 4.21 10.58 0.57
N LYS A 14 3.09 11.22 0.24
CA LYS A 14 2.86 11.81 -1.09
C LYS A 14 2.25 13.20 -0.99
N GLN A 15 2.46 14.00 -2.02
CA GLN A 15 1.73 15.24 -2.24
C GLN A 15 0.82 15.10 -3.47
N GLY A 16 -0.36 15.71 -3.42
CA GLY A 16 -1.36 15.69 -4.49
C GLY A 16 -2.26 14.44 -4.51
N LYS A 17 -3.01 14.28 -5.61
CA LYS A 17 -4.13 13.33 -5.73
C LYS A 17 -4.02 12.30 -6.85
N HIS A 18 -2.91 12.29 -7.60
CA HIS A 18 -2.80 11.53 -8.84
C HIS A 18 -2.13 10.16 -8.70
N SER A 19 -1.32 9.94 -7.66
CA SER A 19 -0.72 8.62 -7.42
C SER A 19 -1.77 7.62 -6.96
N VAL A 20 -1.79 6.42 -7.56
CA VAL A 20 -2.79 5.38 -7.30
C VAL A 20 -2.94 5.08 -5.80
N GLY A 21 -4.16 5.05 -5.29
CA GLY A 21 -4.42 4.74 -3.88
C GLY A 21 -3.95 5.80 -2.88
N VAL A 22 -3.49 6.98 -3.31
CA VAL A 22 -3.11 8.07 -2.39
C VAL A 22 -4.33 8.62 -1.65
N HIS A 23 -4.26 8.68 -0.34
CA HIS A 23 -5.33 9.18 0.53
C HIS A 23 -4.75 9.79 1.81
N HIS A 24 -5.50 10.68 2.46
CA HIS A 24 -5.23 11.13 3.82
C HIS A 24 -5.56 10.00 4.81
N GLN A 25 -4.56 9.26 5.26
CA GLN A 25 -4.69 8.08 6.12
C GLN A 25 -3.47 7.99 7.05
N TYR A 26 -3.44 7.04 7.98
CA TYR A 26 -2.27 6.88 8.85
C TYR A 26 -1.03 6.53 8.01
N CYS A 27 0.04 7.28 8.18
CA CYS A 27 1.30 7.09 7.49
C CYS A 27 2.35 6.68 8.50
N GLY A 28 2.70 5.39 8.53
CA GLY A 28 3.69 4.85 9.48
C GLY A 28 5.02 5.59 9.45
N GLN A 29 5.52 5.95 8.26
CA GLN A 29 6.76 6.71 8.10
C GLN A 29 6.73 8.09 8.79
N LEU A 30 5.56 8.73 8.89
CA LEU A 30 5.41 10.06 9.50
C LEU A 30 4.83 10.00 10.92
N GLY A 31 4.41 8.83 11.40
CA GLY A 31 3.77 8.64 12.71
C GLY A 31 2.44 9.36 12.90
N LYS A 32 1.78 9.78 11.80
CA LYS A 32 0.54 10.58 11.85
C LYS A 32 -0.34 10.33 10.64
N GLN A 33 -1.57 10.83 10.69
CA GLN A 33 -2.38 10.94 9.49
C GLN A 33 -1.75 11.94 8.52
N ALA A 34 -1.55 11.50 7.28
CA ALA A 34 -0.98 12.30 6.22
C ALA A 34 -1.44 11.74 4.87
N ASN A 35 -1.31 12.55 3.83
CA ASN A 35 -1.52 12.07 2.47
C ASN A 35 -0.40 11.07 2.11
N CYS A 36 -0.75 9.81 1.90
CA CYS A 36 0.20 8.75 1.61
C CYS A 36 -0.42 7.63 0.79
N GLN A 37 0.44 6.84 0.14
CA GLN A 37 0.11 5.53 -0.43
C GLN A 37 0.52 4.45 0.56
N VAL A 38 -0.21 3.34 0.62
CA VAL A 38 0.09 2.23 1.51
C VAL A 38 0.22 0.95 0.70
N THR A 39 1.29 0.20 0.91
CA THR A 39 1.41 -1.18 0.41
C THR A 39 1.33 -2.15 1.57
N VAL A 40 0.57 -3.21 1.42
CA VAL A 40 0.63 -4.37 2.32
C VAL A 40 1.71 -5.29 1.78
N THR A 41 2.71 -5.57 2.60
CA THR A 41 3.85 -6.41 2.26
C THR A 41 3.73 -7.76 2.96
N LEU A 42 4.27 -8.78 2.32
CA LEU A 42 4.50 -10.09 2.91
C LEU A 42 6.01 -10.33 2.94
N SER A 43 6.53 -10.53 4.13
CA SER A 43 7.93 -10.88 4.36
C SER A 43 8.04 -12.27 4.96
N VAL A 44 9.06 -13.01 4.56
CA VAL A 44 9.45 -14.26 5.21
C VAL A 44 10.66 -13.98 6.10
N ALA A 45 10.67 -14.57 7.29
CA ALA A 45 11.73 -14.30 8.25
C ALA A 45 12.18 -15.57 9.00
N ASN A 46 13.38 -15.48 9.54
CA ASN A 46 13.94 -16.36 10.55
C ASN A 46 14.83 -15.53 11.48
N HIS A 47 15.50 -16.18 12.42
CA HIS A 47 16.40 -15.49 13.36
C HIS A 47 17.55 -14.69 12.73
N THR A 48 17.92 -14.94 11.48
CA THR A 48 19.05 -14.27 10.81
C THR A 48 18.64 -13.11 9.91
N ALA A 49 17.43 -13.15 9.34
CA ALA A 49 17.00 -12.15 8.35
C ALA A 49 15.48 -12.10 8.18
N SER A 50 15.04 -10.98 7.60
CA SER A 50 13.69 -10.79 7.05
C SER A 50 13.82 -10.34 5.60
N LEU A 51 13.01 -10.91 4.71
CA LEU A 51 13.00 -10.60 3.28
C LEU A 51 11.56 -10.38 2.77
N PRO A 52 11.24 -9.22 2.19
CA PRO A 52 9.95 -9.02 1.52
C PRO A 52 9.89 -9.87 0.25
N VAL A 53 8.85 -10.69 0.13
CA VAL A 53 8.66 -11.62 -1.01
C VAL A 53 7.46 -11.28 -1.88
N ALA A 54 6.50 -10.53 -1.35
CA ALA A 54 5.36 -10.03 -2.11
C ALA A 54 4.85 -8.72 -1.54
N TYR A 55 4.15 -7.95 -2.38
CA TYR A 55 3.42 -6.77 -1.92
C TYR A 55 2.20 -6.52 -2.80
N ARG A 56 1.21 -5.82 -2.23
CA ARG A 56 0.08 -5.26 -2.97
C ARG A 56 -0.17 -3.84 -2.50
N LEU A 57 -0.53 -2.96 -3.43
CA LEU A 57 -0.97 -1.62 -3.09
C LEU A 57 -2.38 -1.67 -2.50
N TYR A 58 -2.59 -1.02 -1.35
CA TYR A 58 -3.91 -0.81 -0.79
C TYR A 58 -4.66 0.24 -1.62
N LEU A 59 -5.88 -0.09 -2.04
CA LEU A 59 -6.76 0.83 -2.76
C LEU A 59 -7.88 1.29 -1.81
N PRO A 60 -7.86 2.54 -1.32
CA PRO A 60 -8.90 3.06 -0.45
C PRO A 60 -10.29 3.02 -1.10
N GLN A 61 -11.34 2.95 -0.28
CA GLN A 61 -12.71 2.83 -0.78
C GLN A 61 -13.13 4.02 -1.69
N ASP A 62 -12.65 5.22 -1.40
CA ASP A 62 -12.96 6.39 -2.24
C ASP A 62 -12.27 6.31 -3.61
N TRP A 63 -11.14 5.61 -3.71
CA TRP A 63 -10.53 5.27 -4.99
C TRP A 63 -11.32 4.18 -5.71
N SER A 64 -11.76 3.13 -5.02
CA SER A 64 -12.49 2.02 -5.66
C SER A 64 -13.78 2.51 -6.33
N LYS A 65 -14.46 3.49 -5.72
CA LYS A 65 -15.68 4.11 -6.24
C LYS A 65 -15.45 5.09 -7.41
N ASP A 66 -14.24 5.62 -7.59
CA ASP A 66 -13.92 6.59 -8.65
C ASP A 66 -13.33 5.93 -9.90
N ARG A 67 -14.21 5.50 -10.80
CA ARG A 67 -13.83 4.83 -12.06
C ARG A 67 -12.97 5.72 -12.97
N ALA A 68 -13.22 7.02 -13.01
CA ALA A 68 -12.49 7.95 -13.88
C ALA A 68 -11.05 8.11 -13.40
N ARG A 69 -10.86 8.31 -12.09
CA ARG A 69 -9.54 8.40 -11.46
C ARG A 69 -8.76 7.10 -11.57
N ARG A 70 -9.41 5.95 -11.34
CA ARG A 70 -8.82 4.61 -11.53
C ARG A 70 -8.33 4.40 -12.95
N LYS A 71 -9.16 4.73 -13.95
CA LYS A 71 -8.78 4.63 -15.37
C LYS A 71 -7.58 5.53 -15.68
N LYS A 72 -7.58 6.77 -15.20
CA LYS A 72 -6.49 7.73 -15.40
C LYS A 72 -5.16 7.25 -14.80
N ALA A 73 -5.21 6.59 -13.63
CA ALA A 73 -4.03 6.08 -12.94
C ALA A 73 -3.61 4.67 -13.38
N GLY A 74 -4.30 4.04 -14.35
CA GLY A 74 -3.96 2.71 -14.86
C GLY A 74 -4.33 1.54 -13.94
N VAL A 75 -5.30 1.72 -13.04
CA VAL A 75 -5.78 0.61 -12.17
C VAL A 75 -6.49 -0.43 -13.04
N PRO A 76 -6.10 -1.73 -12.95
CA PRO A 76 -6.77 -2.79 -13.70
C PRO A 76 -8.27 -2.88 -13.41
N LYS A 77 -9.06 -3.34 -14.38
CA LYS A 77 -10.53 -3.33 -14.31
C LYS A 77 -11.09 -4.36 -13.33
N GLU A 78 -10.34 -5.45 -13.13
CA GLU A 78 -10.64 -6.58 -12.27
C GLU A 78 -10.49 -6.25 -10.77
N ILE A 79 -9.66 -5.27 -10.42
CA ILE A 79 -9.51 -4.77 -9.06
C ILE A 79 -10.77 -3.99 -8.73
N LYS A 80 -11.50 -4.31 -7.65
CA LYS A 80 -12.76 -3.63 -7.32
C LYS A 80 -12.55 -2.55 -6.30
#